data_AF-A0A948BU44-F1
#
_entry.id   AF-A0A948BU44-F1
#
_cell.length_a   1.000
_cell.length_b   1.000
_cell.length_c   1.000
_cell.angle_alpha   90.00
_cell.angle_beta   90.00
_cell.angle_gamma   90.00
#
_symmetry.space_group_name_H-M   'P 1'
#
loop_
_entity.id
_entity.type
_entity.pdbx_description
1 polymer ?
#
loop_
_entity_poly.entity_id
_entity_poly.type
_entity_poly.pdbx_seq_one_letter_code
_entity_poly.pdbx_strand_id
1 'polypeptide(L)'
;MAKRNMVLAAVFLLFSTLGAVQAAAEGQCAKLLTTVCNDCHNTDRVCNAMGGTPERMKGLIDWMISNGAELESEEKVLLVNCLSEPYEEAKKVCGK
;
A
#
# COMPACT_ATOMS: atom_id res chain seq x y z
N MET A 1 7.89 -19.52 40.71
CA MET A 1 8.48 -19.37 39.35
C MET A 1 7.37 -19.39 38.28
N ALA A 2 6.44 -18.43 38.29
CA ALA A 2 5.32 -18.36 37.32
C ALA A 2 5.36 -17.11 36.42
N LYS A 3 6.08 -16.06 36.85
CA LYS A 3 6.14 -14.77 36.14
C LYS A 3 6.99 -14.81 34.86
N ARG A 4 7.93 -15.76 34.73
CA ARG A 4 8.87 -15.83 33.59
C ARG A 4 8.25 -16.48 32.34
N ASN A 5 7.29 -17.40 32.51
CA ASN A 5 6.56 -18.02 31.39
C ASN A 5 5.38 -17.16 30.90
N MET A 6 4.81 -16.30 31.75
CA MET A 6 3.71 -15.41 31.38
C MET A 6 4.16 -14.25 30.47
N VAL A 7 5.40 -13.77 30.65
CA VAL A 7 5.99 -12.70 29.82
C VAL A 7 6.30 -13.20 28.39
N LEU A 8 6.73 -14.46 28.24
CA LEU A 8 7.01 -15.06 26.92
C LEU A 8 5.74 -15.27 26.08
N ALA A 9 4.63 -15.65 26.70
CA ALA A 9 3.35 -15.81 26.01
C ALA A 9 2.75 -14.47 25.53
N ALA A 10 2.96 -13.38 26.27
CA ALA A 10 2.47 -12.05 25.89
C ALA A 10 3.22 -11.45 24.69
N VAL A 11 4.53 -11.75 24.55
CA VAL A 11 5.35 -11.24 23.43
C VAL A 11 5.02 -11.94 22.11
N PHE A 12 4.65 -13.22 22.13
CA PHE A 12 4.28 -13.97 20.92
C PHE A 12 2.94 -13.51 20.31
N LEU A 13 1.98 -13.08 21.13
CA LEU A 13 0.68 -12.56 20.66
C LEU A 13 0.80 -11.18 19.98
N LEU A 14 1.76 -10.36 20.40
CA LEU A 14 2.01 -9.02 19.82
C LEU A 14 2.60 -9.08 18.41
N PHE A 15 3.34 -10.13 18.05
CA PHE A 15 3.94 -10.27 16.71
C PHE A 15 2.93 -10.67 15.63
N SER A 16 1.83 -11.32 16.00
CA SER A 16 0.86 -11.87 15.03
C SER A 16 -0.01 -10.78 14.38
N THR A 17 -0.20 -9.64 15.04
CA THR A 17 -1.07 -8.56 14.54
C THR A 17 -0.41 -7.71 13.46
N LEU A 18 0.92 -7.55 13.50
CA LEU A 18 1.67 -6.77 12.52
C LEU A 18 1.58 -7.37 11.11
N GLY A 19 1.70 -8.70 10.99
CA GLY A 19 1.64 -9.37 9.69
C GLY A 19 0.28 -9.25 9.00
N ALA A 20 -0.82 -9.28 9.78
CA ALA A 20 -2.16 -9.14 9.23
C ALA A 20 -2.45 -7.72 8.72
N VAL A 21 -1.96 -6.69 9.42
CA VAL A 21 -2.09 -5.28 9.00
C VAL A 21 -1.31 -5.02 7.71
N GLN A 22 -0.08 -5.55 7.65
CA GLN A 22 0.77 -5.45 6.46
C GLN A 22 0.08 -6.09 5.25
N ALA A 23 -0.32 -7.37 5.34
CA ALA A 23 -1.00 -8.07 4.25
C ALA A 23 -2.30 -7.37 3.79
N ALA A 24 -3.04 -6.75 4.73
CA ALA A 24 -4.23 -5.97 4.39
C ALA A 24 -3.87 -4.71 3.58
N ALA A 25 -2.81 -3.98 3.96
CA ALA A 25 -2.33 -2.82 3.22
C ALA A 25 -1.83 -3.20 1.81
N GLU A 26 -1.13 -4.33 1.69
CA GLU A 26 -0.64 -4.87 0.42
C GLU A 26 -1.82 -5.19 -0.53
N GLY A 27 -2.82 -5.92 -0.02
CA GLY A 27 -4.03 -6.23 -0.77
C GLY A 27 -4.84 -4.99 -1.14
N GLN A 28 -4.95 -4.02 -0.25
CA GLN A 28 -5.69 -2.79 -0.53
C GLN A 28 -4.99 -1.91 -1.58
N CYS A 29 -3.66 -1.80 -1.55
CA CYS A 29 -2.92 -1.11 -2.60
C CYS A 29 -3.14 -1.77 -3.96
N ALA A 30 -2.99 -3.10 -4.06
CA ALA A 30 -3.21 -3.83 -5.30
C ALA A 30 -4.64 -3.63 -5.83
N LYS A 31 -5.64 -3.64 -4.94
CA LYS A 31 -7.03 -3.36 -5.30
C LYS A 31 -7.17 -1.95 -5.90
N LEU A 32 -6.66 -0.92 -5.23
CA LEU A 32 -6.73 0.47 -5.72
C LEU A 32 -6.07 0.66 -7.08
N LEU A 33 -4.95 -0.04 -7.35
CA LEU A 33 -4.32 -0.03 -8.67
C LEU A 33 -5.28 -0.59 -9.73
N THR A 34 -5.94 -1.71 -9.46
CA THR A 34 -6.85 -2.36 -10.43
C THR A 34 -8.22 -1.70 -10.57
N THR A 35 -8.64 -0.88 -9.59
CA THR A 35 -9.90 -0.15 -9.63
C THR A 35 -9.65 1.32 -9.93
N VAL A 36 -9.29 2.12 -8.93
CA VAL A 36 -9.22 3.58 -9.03
C VAL A 36 -8.21 4.05 -10.08
N CYS A 37 -7.00 3.48 -10.10
CA CYS A 37 -5.99 3.86 -11.08
C CYS A 37 -6.28 3.38 -12.51
N ASN A 38 -7.28 2.51 -12.68
CA ASN A 38 -7.70 1.95 -13.96
C ASN A 38 -9.01 2.57 -14.49
N ASP A 39 -9.72 3.35 -13.69
CA ASP A 39 -11.06 3.86 -14.03
C ASP A 39 -11.04 4.86 -15.19
N CYS A 40 -9.98 5.69 -15.29
CA CYS A 40 -9.86 6.72 -16.34
C CYS A 40 -8.95 6.30 -17.50
N HIS A 41 -7.98 5.42 -17.25
CA HIS A 41 -7.00 4.92 -18.22
C HIS A 41 -6.32 3.67 -17.66
N ASN A 42 -5.64 2.89 -18.51
CA ASN A 42 -4.89 1.72 -18.07
C ASN A 42 -3.85 2.03 -16.97
N THR A 43 -3.61 1.04 -16.11
CA THR A 43 -2.65 1.11 -14.99
C THR A 43 -1.19 1.23 -15.42
N ASP A 44 -0.86 1.01 -16.69
CA ASP A 44 0.51 1.07 -17.23
C ASP A 44 1.25 2.35 -16.83
N ARG A 45 0.55 3.49 -16.80
CA ARG A 45 1.16 4.79 -16.46
C ARG A 45 1.68 4.82 -15.02
N VAL A 46 0.85 4.36 -14.06
CA VAL A 46 1.24 4.33 -12.65
C VAL A 46 2.25 3.22 -12.40
N CYS A 47 2.12 2.08 -13.07
CA CYS A 47 3.07 0.97 -13.00
C CYS A 47 4.46 1.37 -13.52
N ASN A 48 4.54 2.16 -14.59
CA ASN A 48 5.81 2.70 -15.10
C ASN A 48 6.45 3.71 -14.14
N ALA A 49 5.65 4.45 -13.37
CA ALA A 49 6.13 5.42 -12.38
C ALA A 49 6.54 4.78 -11.04
N MET A 50 6.15 3.53 -10.78
CA MET A 50 6.46 2.78 -9.56
C MET A 50 7.96 2.70 -9.28
N GLY A 51 8.33 2.81 -8.00
CA GLY A 51 9.71 2.90 -7.51
C GLY A 51 10.26 4.33 -7.49
N GLY A 52 9.42 5.35 -7.74
CA GLY A 52 9.79 6.75 -7.59
C GLY A 52 9.85 7.19 -6.12
N THR A 53 10.33 8.41 -5.86
CA THR A 53 10.36 8.92 -4.47
C THR A 53 8.94 9.23 -3.96
N PRO A 54 8.70 9.22 -2.63
CA PRO A 54 7.42 9.57 -2.03
C PRO A 54 6.88 10.93 -2.49
N GLU A 55 7.74 11.94 -2.62
CA GLU A 55 7.36 13.28 -3.06
C GLU A 55 6.85 13.26 -4.50
N ARG A 56 7.53 12.50 -5.37
CA ARG A 56 7.14 12.34 -6.77
C ARG A 56 5.81 11.59 -6.88
N MET A 57 5.63 10.51 -6.13
CA MET A 57 4.39 9.72 -6.13
C MET A 57 3.22 10.55 -5.59
N LYS A 58 3.45 11.30 -4.51
CA LYS A 58 2.45 12.24 -3.97
C LYS A 58 2.05 13.27 -5.01
N GLY A 59 3.00 13.89 -5.70
CA GLY A 59 2.69 14.87 -6.75
C GLY A 59 1.89 14.27 -7.90
N LEU A 60 2.21 13.03 -8.30
CA LEU A 60 1.46 12.31 -9.34
C LEU A 60 0.02 12.01 -8.91
N ILE A 61 -0.18 11.49 -7.69
CA ILE A 61 -1.51 11.17 -7.15
C ILE A 61 -2.33 12.45 -6.94
N ASP A 62 -1.71 13.53 -6.45
CA ASP A 62 -2.37 14.84 -6.31
C ASP A 62 -2.86 15.38 -7.66
N TRP A 63 -2.06 15.18 -8.72
CA TRP A 63 -2.47 15.52 -10.07
C TRP A 63 -3.64 14.65 -10.54
N MET A 64 -3.66 13.35 -10.27
CA MET A 64 -4.81 12.47 -10.57
C MET A 64 -6.08 12.91 -9.86
N ILE A 65 -6.01 13.21 -8.56
CA ILE A 65 -7.15 13.69 -7.76
C ILE A 65 -7.69 15.00 -8.33
N SER A 66 -6.79 15.92 -8.71
CA SER A 66 -7.18 17.19 -9.34
C SER A 66 -7.85 17.01 -10.72
N ASN A 67 -7.68 15.86 -11.35
CA ASN A 67 -8.32 15.47 -12.61
C ASN A 67 -9.52 14.53 -12.42
N GLY A 68 -10.01 14.35 -11.18
CA GLY A 68 -11.25 13.64 -10.89
C GLY A 68 -11.08 12.21 -10.38
N ALA A 69 -9.86 11.75 -10.05
CA ALA A 69 -9.71 10.50 -9.31
C ALA A 69 -10.27 10.67 -7.88
N GLU A 70 -11.17 9.78 -7.48
CA GLU A 70 -11.76 9.77 -6.15
C GLU A 70 -10.93 8.85 -5.24
N LEU A 71 -10.20 9.46 -4.29
CA LEU A 71 -9.39 8.77 -3.30
C LEU A 71 -9.58 9.42 -1.94
N GLU A 72 -9.79 8.59 -0.92
CA GLU A 72 -9.77 9.06 0.46
C GLU A 72 -8.34 9.42 0.90
N SER A 73 -8.23 10.21 1.96
CA SER A 73 -6.92 10.71 2.43
C SER A 73 -5.96 9.57 2.81
N GLU A 74 -6.49 8.52 3.43
CA GLU A 74 -5.76 7.32 3.83
C GLU A 74 -5.33 6.48 2.62
N GLU A 75 -6.18 6.36 1.60
CA GLU A 75 -5.89 5.63 0.37
C GLU A 75 -4.80 6.31 -0.44
N LYS A 76 -4.82 7.65 -0.48
CA LYS A 76 -3.72 8.44 -1.05
C LYS A 76 -2.40 8.16 -0.34
N VAL A 77 -2.37 8.18 1.00
CA VAL A 77 -1.14 7.90 1.77
C VAL A 77 -0.66 6.48 1.50
N LEU A 78 -1.58 5.50 1.49
CA LEU A 78 -1.28 4.11 1.16
C LEU A 78 -0.67 3.97 -0.24
N LEU A 79 -1.26 4.59 -1.26
CA LEU A 79 -0.75 4.56 -2.63
C LEU A 79 0.61 5.25 -2.76
N VAL A 80 0.85 6.39 -2.08
CA VAL A 80 2.16 7.05 -2.09
C VAL A 80 3.24 6.11 -1.55
N ASN A 81 2.99 5.50 -0.40
CA ASN A 81 3.95 4.58 0.23
C ASN A 81 4.16 3.34 -0.64
N CYS A 82 3.07 2.71 -1.07
CA CYS A 82 3.08 1.52 -1.90
C CYS A 82 3.72 1.75 -3.28
N LEU A 83 3.59 2.92 -3.89
CA LEU A 83 4.23 3.16 -5.20
C LEU A 83 5.70 3.53 -5.07
N SER A 84 6.12 4.05 -3.92
CA SER A 84 7.52 4.42 -3.68
C SER A 84 8.35 3.21 -3.26
N GLU A 85 7.81 2.41 -2.35
CA GLU A 85 8.37 1.14 -1.89
C GLU A 85 7.35 0.03 -2.13
N PRO A 86 7.31 -0.55 -3.34
CA PRO A 86 6.23 -1.45 -3.74
C PRO A 86 6.26 -2.80 -3.04
N TYR A 87 5.11 -3.09 -2.43
CA TYR A 87 4.71 -4.42 -1.99
C TYR A 87 4.66 -5.41 -3.17
N GLU A 88 4.87 -6.69 -2.88
CA GLU A 88 4.89 -7.74 -3.91
C GLU A 88 3.56 -7.86 -4.66
N GLU A 89 2.44 -7.63 -3.98
CA GLU A 89 1.09 -7.63 -4.55
C GLU A 89 0.91 -6.52 -5.59
N ALA A 90 1.46 -5.34 -5.33
CA ALA A 90 1.44 -4.23 -6.28
C ALA A 90 2.35 -4.50 -7.49
N LYS A 91 3.52 -5.12 -7.27
CA LYS A 91 4.42 -5.54 -8.36
C LYS A 91 3.76 -6.56 -9.28
N LYS A 92 3.03 -7.54 -8.72
CA LYS A 92 2.26 -8.54 -9.49
C LYS A 92 1.22 -7.86 -10.40
N VAL A 93 0.47 -6.88 -9.89
CA VAL A 93 -0.48 -6.08 -10.71
C VAL A 93 0.24 -5.39 -11.87
N CYS A 94 1.45 -4.88 -11.62
CA CYS A 94 2.24 -4.16 -12.60
C CYS A 94 3.17 -5.03 -13.47
N GLY A 95 3.16 -6.36 -13.29
CA GLY A 95 4.05 -7.28 -14.00
C GLY A 95 5.55 -7.03 -13.76
N LYS A 96 5.92 -6.56 -12.56
CA LYS A 96 7.30 -6.24 -12.15
C LYS A 96 7.88 -7.25 -11.17
#